data_AF-A0A1R1XW13-F1
#
_entry.id   AF-A0A1R1XW13-F1
#
_cell.length_a   1.000
_cell.length_b   1.000
_cell.length_c   1.000
_cell.angle_alpha   90.00
_cell.angle_beta   90.00
_cell.angle_gamma   90.00
#
_symmetry.space_group_name_H-M   'P 1'
#
loop_
_entity.id
_entity.type
_entity.pdbx_description
1 polymer ?
#
loop_
_entity_poly.entity_id
_entity_poly.type
_entity_poly.pdbx_seq_one_letter_code
_entity_poly.pdbx_strand_id
1 'polypeptide(L)'
;MSKGQLSQEIEKRIYEAAIPIRLRLDPTDSIELTSTPSLPSHFQTFHILGHRNSYFPFLFSKIKEQWLIPLLLLENNAGTSKFSSKSHNIDQELGIRENEFWLEYNGTPLKWHYPIGLLYDIEVKAGKKPIIKEKPTSTLEAAIESHMKTHNITKNEKNLPLSSPWDLVLHLRKYPNDKIIKSPSIDLLKSMYMFSLKEADFIRHGSSKRVMELSKIDQTELLDGLSTHKMSTFILVRHLLGLYASKFDWSAIESSPTLKSDKIPLGLPKAIPVKLYFNGSDSFSEDRYVVFQAPVSPIQNTIPINNIFGEPQPSEYRFTTLFDAIDSLINENNSLHNVIYKNITQPSTLPNSNSQGSPMAHNSSNWTTFWDCTLQGIDLSPNIPLLWLSDNLSYPDSFLHIVLSKKK
;
A
#
# COMPACT_ATOMS: atom_id res chain seq x y z
N MET A 1 21.29 1.39 18.82
CA MET A 1 20.45 0.17 18.83
C MET A 1 21.30 -0.99 18.35
N SER A 2 21.20 -2.17 18.96
CA SER A 2 21.85 -3.36 18.43
C SER A 2 21.18 -3.78 17.11
N LYS A 3 21.92 -4.44 16.21
CA LYS A 3 21.51 -4.67 14.81
C LYS A 3 20.17 -5.41 14.66
N GLY A 4 19.90 -6.40 15.52
CA GLY A 4 18.62 -7.10 15.57
C GLY A 4 17.46 -6.21 16.02
N GLN A 5 17.72 -5.19 16.84
CA GLN A 5 16.69 -4.25 17.29
C GLN A 5 16.20 -3.35 16.16
N LEU A 6 17.04 -3.00 15.17
CA LEU A 6 16.62 -2.16 14.05
C LEU A 6 15.63 -2.89 13.14
N SER A 7 15.92 -4.14 12.76
CA SER A 7 15.00 -4.96 11.95
C SER A 7 13.66 -5.16 12.65
N GLN A 8 13.71 -5.49 13.95
CA GLN A 8 12.51 -5.65 14.78
C GLN A 8 11.71 -4.35 14.91
N GLU A 9 12.39 -3.20 15.02
CA GLU A 9 11.72 -1.90 15.08
C GLU A 9 11.08 -1.52 13.74
N ILE A 10 11.72 -1.85 12.61
CA ILE A 10 11.13 -1.66 11.27
C ILE A 10 9.85 -2.49 11.14
N GLU A 11 9.91 -3.78 11.49
CA GLU A 11 8.75 -4.67 11.47
C GLU A 11 7.63 -4.17 12.37
N LYS A 12 7.98 -3.74 13.59
CA LYS A 12 7.05 -3.15 14.54
C LYS A 12 6.34 -1.95 13.94
N ARG A 13 7.09 -1.01 13.37
CA ARG A 13 6.52 0.20 12.77
C ARG A 13 5.63 -0.10 11.57
N ILE A 14 6.01 -1.08 10.75
CA ILE A 14 5.19 -1.50 9.60
C ILE A 14 3.89 -2.15 10.08
N TYR A 15 3.96 -2.96 11.14
CA TYR A 15 2.79 -3.58 11.73
C TYR A 15 1.83 -2.57 12.39
N GLU A 16 2.38 -1.64 13.18
CA GLU A 16 1.63 -0.61 13.91
C GLU A 16 1.20 0.58 13.02
N ALA A 17 1.71 0.67 11.79
CA ALA A 17 1.39 1.77 10.90
C ALA A 17 -0.11 1.82 10.62
N ALA A 18 -0.73 2.95 10.96
CA ALA A 18 -2.15 3.20 10.80
C ALA A 18 -2.41 4.54 10.12
N ILE A 19 -3.57 4.63 9.48
CA ILE A 19 -4.09 5.83 8.83
C ILE A 19 -5.33 6.27 9.62
N PRO A 20 -5.42 7.56 10.01
CA PRO A 20 -6.65 8.09 10.57
C PRO A 20 -7.71 8.16 9.47
N ILE A 21 -8.83 7.49 9.65
CA ILE A 21 -9.95 7.43 8.69
C ILE A 21 -11.15 8.14 9.32
N ARG A 22 -11.77 9.03 8.56
CA ARG A 22 -13.04 9.68 8.91
C ARG A 22 -14.11 9.21 7.93
N LEU A 23 -15.12 8.53 8.46
CA LEU A 23 -16.23 7.95 7.72
C LEU A 23 -17.47 8.84 7.84
N ARG A 24 -18.15 9.02 6.71
CA ARG A 24 -19.47 9.66 6.62
C ARG A 24 -20.43 8.72 5.94
N LEU A 25 -21.68 8.70 6.36
CA LEU A 25 -22.69 7.90 5.69
C LEU A 25 -23.16 8.65 4.45
N ASP A 26 -23.41 7.94 3.36
CA ASP A 26 -24.04 8.53 2.19
C ASP A 26 -25.39 9.16 2.56
N PRO A 27 -25.74 10.36 2.05
CA PRO A 27 -27.01 11.01 2.38
C PRO A 27 -28.23 10.16 2.00
N THR A 28 -28.17 9.37 0.93
CA THR A 28 -29.31 8.54 0.53
C THR A 28 -29.53 7.37 1.48
N ASP A 29 -28.45 6.76 1.95
CA ASP A 29 -28.50 5.72 2.98
C ASP A 29 -28.89 6.30 4.35
N SER A 30 -28.47 7.54 4.66
CA SER A 30 -28.88 8.24 5.88
C SER A 30 -30.39 8.48 5.93
N ILE A 31 -31.00 8.94 4.83
CA ILE A 31 -32.46 9.13 4.73
C ILE A 31 -33.18 7.80 4.95
N GLU A 32 -32.66 6.72 4.38
CA GLU A 32 -33.34 5.44 4.48
C GLU A 32 -33.25 4.82 5.87
N LEU A 33 -32.11 4.96 6.55
CA LEU A 33 -31.96 4.48 7.92
C LEU A 33 -32.73 5.33 8.93
N THR A 34 -32.67 6.65 8.77
CA THR A 34 -33.03 7.60 9.83
C THR A 34 -34.23 8.49 9.50
N SER A 35 -34.78 8.36 8.29
CA SER A 35 -35.75 9.30 7.70
C SER A 35 -35.23 10.75 7.56
N THR A 36 -33.94 11.00 7.80
CA THR A 36 -33.32 12.32 7.69
C THR A 36 -32.03 12.29 6.85
N PRO A 37 -31.73 13.34 6.07
CA PRO A 37 -30.52 13.39 5.24
C PRO A 37 -29.23 13.61 6.02
N SER A 38 -29.33 14.02 7.28
CA SER A 38 -28.19 14.29 8.16
C SER A 38 -28.38 13.56 9.48
N LEU A 39 -27.39 12.74 9.82
CA LEU A 39 -27.34 12.06 11.12
C LEU A 39 -27.23 13.07 12.28
N PRO A 40 -27.62 12.68 13.51
CA PRO A 40 -27.38 13.47 14.71
C PRO A 40 -25.91 13.92 14.82
N SER A 41 -25.66 15.09 15.43
CA SER A 41 -24.34 15.73 15.46
C SER A 41 -23.19 14.82 15.91
N HIS A 42 -23.46 13.90 16.85
CA HIS A 42 -22.49 12.94 17.40
C HIS A 42 -22.31 11.68 16.53
N PHE A 43 -23.22 11.42 15.60
CA PHE A 43 -23.15 10.30 14.64
C PHE A 43 -22.79 10.74 13.21
N GLN A 44 -22.68 12.05 12.96
CA GLN A 44 -22.42 12.59 11.62
C GLN A 44 -21.12 12.06 10.99
N THR A 45 -20.11 11.80 11.81
CA THR A 45 -18.83 11.25 11.38
C THR A 45 -18.35 10.18 12.34
N PHE A 46 -17.78 9.10 11.82
CA PHE A 46 -17.12 8.06 12.60
C PHE A 46 -15.62 8.04 12.33
N HIS A 47 -14.81 8.00 13.39
CA HIS A 47 -13.37 8.03 13.27
C HIS A 47 -12.78 6.69 13.71
N ILE A 48 -11.91 6.13 12.88
CA ILE A 48 -11.23 4.86 13.17
C ILE A 48 -9.80 4.87 12.64
N LEU A 49 -8.90 4.16 13.32
CA LEU A 49 -7.55 3.93 12.83
C LEU A 49 -7.53 2.68 11.93
N GLY A 50 -7.34 2.89 10.63
CA GLY A 50 -7.15 1.81 9.67
C GLY A 50 -5.68 1.42 9.57
N HIS A 51 -5.32 0.23 10.06
CA HIS A 51 -3.94 -0.27 9.94
C HIS A 51 -3.59 -0.49 8.46
N ARG A 52 -2.41 -0.03 8.03
CA ARG A 52 -2.00 -0.04 6.61
C ARG A 52 -1.99 -1.43 6.00
N ASN A 53 -1.59 -2.42 6.78
CA ASN A 53 -1.51 -3.83 6.39
C ASN A 53 -2.84 -4.58 6.55
N SER A 54 -3.90 -3.92 7.03
CA SER A 54 -5.22 -4.52 7.16
C SER A 54 -6.09 -4.23 5.93
N TYR A 55 -7.31 -4.77 5.95
CA TYR A 55 -8.28 -4.70 4.85
C TYR A 55 -9.63 -4.18 5.37
N PHE A 56 -10.38 -3.51 4.51
CA PHE A 56 -11.66 -2.91 4.89
C PHE A 56 -12.74 -3.87 5.41
N PRO A 57 -12.85 -5.13 4.93
CA PRO A 57 -13.83 -6.08 5.49
C PRO A 57 -13.67 -6.28 7.01
N PHE A 58 -12.44 -6.21 7.55
CA PHE A 58 -12.22 -6.28 9.00
C PHE A 58 -12.71 -5.03 9.76
N LEU A 59 -12.76 -3.89 9.07
CA LEU A 59 -13.29 -2.65 9.63
C LEU A 59 -14.81 -2.59 9.52
N PHE A 60 -15.44 -3.25 8.54
CA PHE A 60 -16.90 -3.22 8.36
C PHE A 60 -17.66 -3.78 9.57
N SER A 61 -17.19 -4.89 10.15
CA SER A 61 -17.75 -5.42 11.41
C SER A 61 -17.63 -4.39 12.55
N LYS A 62 -16.45 -3.77 12.73
CA LYS A 62 -16.25 -2.73 13.75
C LYS A 62 -17.16 -1.51 13.52
N ILE A 63 -17.28 -1.07 12.27
CA ILE A 63 -18.13 0.05 11.86
C ILE A 63 -19.60 -0.26 12.16
N LYS A 64 -20.07 -1.47 11.83
CA LYS A 64 -21.44 -1.91 12.13
C LYS A 64 -21.72 -1.86 13.64
N GLU A 65 -20.86 -2.49 14.43
CA GLU A 65 -21.05 -2.65 15.87
C GLU A 65 -20.91 -1.34 16.66
N GLN A 66 -19.93 -0.49 16.29
CA GLN A 66 -19.58 0.70 17.07
C GLN A 66 -20.25 1.98 16.57
N TRP A 67 -20.76 2.00 15.33
CA TRP A 67 -21.37 3.18 14.74
C TRP A 67 -22.84 2.98 14.34
N LEU A 68 -23.11 2.00 13.48
CA LEU A 68 -24.44 1.84 12.87
C LEU A 68 -25.47 1.27 13.84
N ILE A 69 -25.12 0.26 14.63
CA ILE A 69 -26.04 -0.33 15.62
C ILE A 69 -26.44 0.70 16.69
N PRO A 70 -25.52 1.44 17.34
CA PRO A 70 -25.89 2.47 18.31
C PRO A 70 -26.76 3.59 17.71
N LEU A 71 -26.50 3.98 16.47
CA LEU A 71 -27.31 4.96 15.74
C LEU A 71 -28.77 4.49 15.60
N LEU A 72 -28.98 3.26 15.14
CA LEU A 72 -30.32 2.70 14.95
C LEU A 72 -31.07 2.46 16.26
N LEU A 73 -30.35 2.10 17.32
CA LEU A 73 -30.94 1.96 18.66
C LEU A 73 -31.43 3.31 19.20
N LEU A 74 -30.70 4.40 18.94
CA LEU A 74 -31.11 5.74 19.36
C LEU A 74 -32.41 6.18 18.68
N GLU A 75 -32.54 5.91 17.37
CA GLU A 75 -33.72 6.29 16.59
C GLU A 75 -34.95 5.46 16.91
N ASN A 76 -34.79 4.16 17.15
CA ASN A 76 -35.92 3.29 17.50
C ASN A 76 -36.55 3.64 18.86
N ASN A 77 -35.79 4.26 19.78
CA ASN A 77 -36.34 4.77 21.05
C ASN A 77 -37.29 5.96 20.87
N ALA A 78 -37.36 6.58 19.69
CA ALA A 78 -38.23 7.73 19.38
C ALA A 78 -39.68 7.35 19.00
N GLY A 79 -40.15 6.13 19.32
CA GLY A 79 -41.59 5.80 19.32
C GLY A 79 -42.08 4.83 18.25
N THR A 80 -41.22 4.20 17.46
CA THR A 80 -41.60 3.11 16.55
C THR A 80 -41.13 1.77 17.08
N SER A 81 -42.03 0.99 17.69
CA SER A 81 -41.71 -0.35 18.21
C SER A 81 -41.44 -1.33 17.05
N LYS A 82 -40.21 -1.33 16.53
CA LYS A 82 -39.71 -2.39 15.64
C LYS A 82 -38.77 -3.37 16.35
N PHE A 83 -38.53 -3.21 17.66
CA PHE A 83 -37.62 -4.04 18.42
C PHE A 83 -38.38 -5.07 19.26
N SER A 84 -38.33 -6.34 18.85
CA SER A 84 -38.80 -7.46 19.70
C SER A 84 -37.59 -8.02 20.44
N SER A 85 -37.62 -7.98 21.78
CA SER A 85 -36.56 -8.49 22.65
C SER A 85 -36.38 -10.02 22.62
N LYS A 86 -36.81 -10.69 21.55
CA LYS A 86 -36.85 -12.15 21.39
C LYS A 86 -36.09 -12.67 20.17
N SER A 87 -35.46 -11.83 19.34
CA SER A 87 -34.61 -12.32 18.25
C SER A 87 -33.17 -12.53 18.73
N HIS A 88 -32.58 -13.71 18.47
CA HIS A 88 -31.16 -13.99 18.71
C HIS A 88 -30.24 -13.48 17.58
N ASN A 89 -30.79 -12.77 16.58
CA ASN A 89 -30.06 -12.22 15.43
C ASN A 89 -30.51 -10.78 15.13
N ILE A 90 -29.97 -9.83 15.90
CA ILE A 90 -30.15 -8.38 15.69
C ILE A 90 -29.82 -7.97 14.24
N ASP A 91 -28.85 -8.65 13.62
CA ASP A 91 -28.43 -8.43 12.23
C ASP A 91 -29.58 -8.56 11.21
N GLN A 92 -30.51 -9.49 11.45
CA GLN A 92 -31.60 -9.78 10.51
C GLN A 92 -32.77 -8.79 10.69
N GLU A 93 -32.92 -8.22 11.89
CA GLU A 93 -33.95 -7.26 12.26
C GLU A 93 -33.59 -5.82 11.82
N LEU A 94 -32.29 -5.48 11.82
CA LEU A 94 -31.79 -4.19 11.33
C LEU A 94 -31.62 -4.12 9.81
N GLY A 95 -31.60 -5.26 9.11
CA GLY A 95 -31.46 -5.31 7.66
C GLY A 95 -30.12 -4.81 7.13
N ILE A 96 -29.12 -4.65 8.00
CA ILE A 96 -27.77 -4.18 7.66
C ILE A 96 -26.86 -5.39 7.50
N ARG A 97 -26.30 -5.54 6.29
CA ARG A 97 -25.36 -6.62 5.97
C ARG A 97 -24.00 -6.04 5.60
N GLU A 98 -22.96 -6.44 6.34
CA GLU A 98 -21.58 -6.00 6.08
C GLU A 98 -21.11 -6.34 4.67
N ASN A 99 -21.63 -7.45 4.13
CA ASN A 99 -21.35 -7.91 2.77
C ASN A 99 -21.97 -7.01 1.67
N GLU A 100 -22.70 -5.96 2.03
CA GLU A 100 -23.24 -4.97 1.08
C GLU A 100 -22.50 -3.63 1.21
N PHE A 101 -21.60 -3.49 2.19
CA PHE A 101 -20.87 -2.26 2.42
C PHE A 101 -19.82 -2.03 1.34
N TRP A 102 -19.72 -0.79 0.90
CA TRP A 102 -18.61 -0.33 0.09
C TRP A 102 -18.23 1.10 0.45
N LEU A 103 -16.99 1.44 0.12
CA LEU A 103 -16.42 2.75 0.45
C LEU A 103 -16.12 3.51 -0.83
N GLU A 104 -16.39 4.80 -0.79
CA GLU A 104 -16.09 5.74 -1.85
C GLU A 104 -15.07 6.78 -1.38
N TYR A 105 -14.13 7.09 -2.26
CA TYR A 105 -13.26 8.25 -2.15
C TYR A 105 -13.35 9.10 -3.41
N ASN A 106 -13.76 10.37 -3.29
CA ASN A 106 -13.86 11.32 -4.40
C ASN A 106 -14.60 10.76 -5.65
N GLY A 107 -15.73 10.08 -5.49
CA GLY A 107 -16.47 9.48 -6.62
C GLY A 107 -15.95 8.12 -7.09
N THR A 108 -14.85 7.62 -6.50
CA THR A 108 -14.22 6.35 -6.89
C THR A 108 -14.47 5.27 -5.84
N PRO A 109 -15.14 4.16 -6.19
CA PRO A 109 -15.29 3.01 -5.31
C PRO A 109 -13.94 2.36 -4.98
N LEU A 110 -13.69 2.10 -3.71
CA LEU A 110 -12.45 1.50 -3.23
C LEU A 110 -12.49 -0.03 -3.34
N LYS A 111 -11.39 -0.60 -3.85
CA LYS A 111 -11.20 -2.05 -3.96
C LYS A 111 -10.89 -2.65 -2.58
N TRP A 112 -11.91 -3.17 -1.89
CA TRP A 112 -11.80 -3.68 -0.51
C TRP A 112 -10.78 -4.81 -0.31
N HIS A 113 -10.40 -5.53 -1.37
CA HIS A 113 -9.40 -6.61 -1.35
C HIS A 113 -7.96 -6.10 -1.40
N TYR A 114 -7.73 -4.79 -1.56
CA TYR A 114 -6.40 -4.18 -1.43
C TYR A 114 -6.14 -3.76 0.02
N PRO A 115 -4.88 -3.82 0.48
CA PRO A 115 -4.51 -3.27 1.77
C PRO A 115 -4.89 -1.80 1.90
N ILE A 116 -5.36 -1.39 3.08
CA ILE A 116 -5.80 -0.01 3.37
C ILE A 116 -4.69 1.00 3.07
N GLY A 117 -3.46 0.67 3.44
CA GLY A 117 -2.29 1.53 3.21
C GLY A 117 -2.00 1.73 1.73
N LEU A 118 -2.16 0.69 0.93
CA LEU A 118 -1.97 0.75 -0.52
C LEU A 118 -3.04 1.65 -1.17
N LEU A 119 -4.30 1.46 -0.80
CA LEU A 119 -5.40 2.29 -1.31
C LEU A 119 -5.18 3.78 -0.99
N TYR A 120 -4.71 4.08 0.22
CA TYR A 120 -4.35 5.43 0.60
C TYR A 120 -3.18 5.99 -0.22
N ASP A 121 -2.14 5.18 -0.46
CA ASP A 121 -0.98 5.61 -1.24
C ASP A 121 -1.36 5.87 -2.71
N ILE A 122 -2.24 5.06 -3.30
CA ILE A 122 -2.76 5.25 -4.66
C ILE A 122 -3.66 6.49 -4.74
N GLU A 123 -4.66 6.59 -3.87
CA GLU A 123 -5.73 7.58 -4.03
C GLU A 123 -5.39 8.95 -3.41
N VAL A 124 -4.61 8.98 -2.32
CA VAL A 124 -4.33 10.21 -1.58
C VAL A 124 -2.92 10.73 -1.84
N LYS A 125 -1.89 9.88 -1.73
CA LYS A 125 -0.50 10.32 -1.92
C LYS A 125 -0.17 10.52 -3.38
N ALA A 126 -0.47 9.52 -4.21
CA ALA A 126 -0.26 9.60 -5.64
C ALA A 126 -1.33 10.48 -6.31
N GLY A 127 -2.56 10.46 -5.79
CA GLY A 127 -3.71 11.22 -6.28
C GLY A 127 -3.49 12.72 -6.47
N LYS A 128 -4.24 13.33 -7.39
CA LYS A 128 -4.37 14.79 -7.43
C LYS A 128 -5.03 15.21 -6.12
N LYS A 129 -4.36 16.04 -5.31
CA LYS A 129 -4.97 16.61 -4.10
C LYS A 129 -6.31 17.22 -4.49
N PRO A 130 -7.39 16.96 -3.73
CA PRO A 130 -8.68 17.50 -4.06
C PRO A 130 -8.59 19.04 -4.05
N ILE A 131 -9.06 19.68 -5.12
CA ILE A 131 -9.37 21.11 -5.11
C ILE A 131 -10.66 21.22 -4.31
N ILE A 132 -10.59 21.05 -2.99
CA ILE A 132 -11.73 21.36 -2.15
C ILE A 132 -11.78 22.90 -2.08
N LYS A 133 -12.68 23.49 -2.86
CA LYS A 133 -13.15 24.85 -2.59
C LYS A 133 -14.05 24.76 -1.35
N GLU A 134 -13.47 24.58 -0.17
CA GLU A 134 -14.22 24.74 1.07
C GLU A 134 -14.60 26.22 1.17
N LYS A 135 -15.90 26.52 1.10
CA LYS A 135 -16.41 27.74 1.71
C LYS A 135 -16.25 27.54 3.23
N PRO A 136 -15.57 28.46 3.94
CA PRO A 136 -15.37 28.31 5.38
C PRO A 136 -16.74 28.34 6.04
N THR A 137 -17.14 27.21 6.62
CA THR A 137 -18.44 27.06 7.26
C THR A 137 -18.25 26.75 8.74
N SER A 138 -17.50 27.59 9.44
CA SER A 138 -17.71 27.81 10.87
C SER A 138 -17.12 29.17 11.29
N THR A 139 -17.90 29.95 12.05
CA THR A 139 -17.46 31.21 12.68
C THR A 139 -16.32 30.99 13.69
N LEU A 140 -16.14 29.75 14.17
CA LEU A 140 -15.12 29.36 15.13
C LEU A 140 -13.74 29.21 14.48
N GLU A 141 -13.64 28.60 13.31
CA GLU A 141 -12.35 28.43 12.60
C GLU A 141 -11.79 29.78 12.13
N ALA A 142 -12.66 30.67 11.63
CA ALA A 142 -12.27 32.03 11.27
C ALA A 142 -11.83 32.86 12.51
N ALA A 143 -12.44 32.63 13.67
CA ALA A 143 -12.06 33.27 14.93
C ALA A 143 -10.72 32.75 15.47
N ILE A 144 -10.45 31.44 15.35
CA ILE A 144 -9.17 30.83 15.74
C ILE A 144 -8.04 31.34 14.85
N GLU A 145 -8.26 31.46 13.54
CA GLU A 145 -7.26 31.97 12.59
C GLU A 145 -6.95 33.46 12.78
N SER A 146 -7.96 34.26 13.13
CA SER A 146 -7.81 35.66 13.52
C SER A 146 -7.03 35.81 14.84
N HIS A 147 -7.34 34.98 15.83
CA HIS A 147 -6.65 35.01 17.13
C HIS A 147 -5.18 34.58 17.03
N MET A 148 -4.88 33.58 16.18
CA MET A 148 -3.49 33.13 15.92
C MET A 148 -2.66 34.12 15.11
N LYS A 149 -3.27 35.02 14.33
CA LYS A 149 -2.56 36.13 13.67
C LYS A 149 -2.24 37.26 14.64
N THR A 150 -3.00 37.39 15.72
CA THR A 150 -2.89 38.50 16.68
C THR A 150 -1.81 38.21 17.73
N HIS A 151 -1.60 36.94 18.09
CA HIS A 151 -0.47 36.51 18.91
C HIS A 151 0.61 35.89 18.02
N ASN A 152 1.71 36.62 17.77
CA ASN A 152 2.91 36.17 17.05
C ASN A 152 3.60 34.97 17.73
N ILE A 153 2.94 33.82 17.78
CA ILE A 153 3.53 32.55 18.18
C ILE A 153 4.35 32.07 16.99
N THR A 154 5.66 32.24 17.12
CA THR A 154 6.70 31.78 16.20
C THR A 154 6.48 30.32 15.81
N LYS A 155 6.47 30.07 14.51
CA LYS A 155 6.30 28.79 13.81
C LYS A 155 7.44 27.79 14.08
N ASN A 156 7.73 27.43 15.33
CA ASN A 156 8.80 26.45 15.63
C ASN A 156 8.30 25.06 16.05
N GLU A 157 6.99 24.80 16.05
CA GLU A 157 6.42 23.45 16.29
C GLU A 157 5.45 23.00 15.19
N LYS A 158 5.72 23.33 13.92
CA LYS A 158 4.92 22.87 12.76
C LYS A 158 5.46 21.63 12.03
N ASN A 159 6.31 20.83 12.67
CA ASN A 159 6.93 19.65 12.05
C ASN A 159 6.34 18.30 12.50
N LEU A 160 5.09 18.27 12.96
CA LEU A 160 4.25 17.11 12.67
C LEU A 160 3.29 17.55 11.57
N PRO A 161 3.30 16.96 10.36
CA PRO A 161 2.18 17.14 9.47
C PRO A 161 0.97 16.55 10.21
N LEU A 162 0.08 17.40 10.72
CA LEU A 162 -1.28 16.97 11.03
C LEU A 162 -1.88 16.54 9.69
N SER A 163 -1.64 15.29 9.30
CA SER A 163 -2.26 14.69 8.15
C SER A 163 -3.76 14.73 8.43
N SER A 164 -4.49 15.46 7.59
CA SER A 164 -5.95 15.37 7.58
C SER A 164 -6.36 13.90 7.55
N PRO A 165 -7.40 13.50 8.32
CA PRO A 165 -7.92 12.15 8.22
C PRO A 165 -8.31 11.84 6.78
N TRP A 166 -8.22 10.56 6.41
CA TRP A 166 -8.69 10.07 5.13
C TRP A 166 -10.22 10.04 5.14
N ASP A 167 -10.81 10.97 4.41
CA ASP A 167 -12.25 11.16 4.32
C ASP A 167 -12.88 10.16 3.37
N LEU A 168 -13.70 9.26 3.89
CA LEU A 168 -14.38 8.21 3.15
C LEU A 168 -15.89 8.31 3.32
N VAL A 169 -16.61 7.99 2.24
CA VAL A 169 -18.07 7.83 2.28
C VAL A 169 -18.39 6.35 2.35
N LEU A 170 -19.17 5.97 3.36
CA LEU A 170 -19.72 4.63 3.52
C LEU A 170 -21.07 4.55 2.82
N HIS A 171 -21.21 3.54 1.98
CA HIS A 171 -22.45 3.17 1.35
C HIS A 171 -22.87 1.78 1.84
N LEU A 172 -24.14 1.63 2.16
CA LEU A 172 -24.74 0.39 2.64
C LEU A 172 -25.44 -0.37 1.52
N ARG A 173 -25.76 0.32 0.42
CA ARG A 173 -26.53 -0.21 -0.72
C ARG A 173 -25.96 0.30 -2.05
N LYS A 174 -26.64 -0.02 -3.16
CA LYS A 174 -26.25 0.35 -4.53
C LYS A 174 -24.82 -0.06 -4.87
N TYR A 175 -24.48 -1.32 -4.58
CA TYR A 175 -23.13 -1.85 -4.75
C TYR A 175 -22.65 -1.72 -6.22
N PRO A 176 -21.49 -1.09 -6.48
CA PRO A 176 -20.96 -0.89 -7.83
C PRO A 176 -20.32 -2.18 -8.37
N ASN A 177 -21.19 -3.12 -8.75
CA ASN A 177 -20.87 -4.45 -9.24
C ASN A 177 -19.91 -4.49 -10.44
N ASP A 178 -19.89 -3.41 -11.23
CA ASP A 178 -19.07 -3.32 -12.45
C ASP A 178 -17.64 -2.83 -12.15
N LYS A 179 -17.40 -2.28 -10.95
CA LYS A 179 -16.11 -1.66 -10.58
C LYS A 179 -15.38 -2.40 -9.46
N ILE A 180 -16.11 -3.10 -8.59
CA ILE A 180 -15.55 -3.82 -7.44
C ILE A 180 -16.18 -5.20 -7.30
N ILE A 181 -15.39 -6.14 -6.79
CA ILE A 181 -15.79 -7.54 -6.56
C ILE A 181 -16.93 -7.56 -5.54
N LYS A 182 -18.03 -8.26 -5.85
CA LYS A 182 -19.20 -8.33 -4.97
C LYS A 182 -18.89 -8.99 -3.63
N SER A 183 -19.65 -8.58 -2.62
CA SER A 183 -19.72 -9.24 -1.32
C SER A 183 -18.37 -9.33 -0.60
N PRO A 184 -17.91 -8.24 0.07
CA PRO A 184 -16.73 -8.22 0.93
C PRO A 184 -16.88 -9.14 2.15
N SER A 185 -16.90 -10.45 1.93
CA SER A 185 -16.88 -11.47 2.98
C SER A 185 -15.45 -11.73 3.42
N ILE A 186 -15.26 -11.96 4.72
CA ILE A 186 -13.99 -12.36 5.30
C ILE A 186 -13.47 -13.67 4.67
N ASP A 187 -14.36 -14.59 4.31
CA ASP A 187 -13.97 -15.87 3.69
C ASP A 187 -13.45 -15.70 2.27
N LEU A 188 -14.07 -14.80 1.51
CA LEU A 188 -13.59 -14.45 0.16
C LEU A 188 -12.25 -13.74 0.26
N LEU A 189 -12.10 -12.80 1.20
CA LEU A 189 -10.83 -12.14 1.48
C LEU A 189 -9.73 -13.15 1.85
N LYS A 190 -10.02 -14.12 2.73
CA LYS A 190 -9.10 -15.22 3.08
C LYS A 190 -8.66 -16.01 1.85
N SER A 191 -9.59 -16.31 0.95
CA SER A 191 -9.31 -17.05 -0.28
C SER A 191 -8.43 -16.25 -1.25
N MET A 192 -8.75 -14.97 -1.48
CA MET A 192 -7.95 -14.07 -2.33
C MET A 192 -6.55 -13.81 -1.78
N TYR A 193 -6.45 -13.64 -0.46
CA TYR A 193 -5.19 -13.52 0.26
C TYR A 193 -4.32 -14.77 0.07
N MET A 194 -4.91 -15.96 0.22
CA MET A 194 -4.19 -17.22 0.04
C MET A 194 -3.71 -17.43 -1.40
N PHE A 195 -4.48 -17.01 -2.39
CA PHE A 195 -4.04 -17.01 -3.79
C PHE A 195 -2.82 -16.11 -3.99
N SER A 196 -2.87 -14.88 -3.48
CA SER A 196 -1.77 -13.93 -3.57
C SER A 196 -0.51 -14.47 -2.86
N LEU A 197 -0.67 -15.08 -1.69
CA LEU A 197 0.45 -15.64 -0.94
C LEU A 197 1.14 -16.78 -1.72
N LYS A 198 0.37 -17.66 -2.36
CA LYS A 198 0.90 -18.74 -3.20
C LYS A 198 1.60 -18.22 -4.45
N GLU A 199 1.03 -17.20 -5.09
CA GLU A 199 1.65 -16.53 -6.23
C GLU A 199 3.00 -15.94 -5.84
N ALA A 200 3.06 -15.23 -4.71
CA ALA A 200 4.26 -14.61 -4.22
C ALA A 200 5.34 -15.63 -3.79
N ASP A 201 4.94 -16.77 -3.20
CA ASP A 201 5.82 -17.89 -2.86
C ASP A 201 6.39 -18.57 -4.12
N PHE A 202 5.54 -18.76 -5.13
CA PHE A 202 5.96 -19.30 -6.41
C PHE A 202 7.00 -18.39 -7.10
N ILE A 203 6.83 -17.08 -7.06
CA ILE A 203 7.80 -16.12 -7.61
C ILE A 203 9.13 -16.19 -6.84
N ARG A 204 9.09 -16.21 -5.50
CA ARG A 204 10.31 -16.24 -4.66
C ARG A 204 11.09 -17.54 -4.73
N HIS A 205 10.42 -18.68 -4.73
CA HIS A 205 11.05 -19.98 -4.56
C HIS A 205 10.90 -20.91 -5.78
N GLY A 206 10.12 -20.52 -6.78
CA GLY A 206 9.78 -21.35 -7.94
C GLY A 206 8.70 -22.40 -7.65
N SER A 207 8.15 -22.44 -6.43
CA SER A 207 7.10 -23.38 -6.01
C SER A 207 6.28 -22.76 -4.87
N SER A 208 4.99 -23.10 -4.79
CA SER A 208 4.12 -22.74 -3.66
C SER A 208 4.16 -23.75 -2.51
N LYS A 209 5.17 -24.63 -2.48
CA LYS A 209 5.25 -25.76 -1.55
C LYS A 209 5.33 -25.31 -0.10
N ARG A 210 6.04 -24.22 0.19
CA ARG A 210 6.18 -23.72 1.57
C ARG A 210 4.84 -23.31 2.14
N VAL A 211 4.06 -22.54 1.38
CA VAL A 211 2.70 -22.14 1.77
C VAL A 211 1.80 -23.38 1.95
N MET A 212 1.91 -24.35 1.04
CA MET A 212 1.07 -25.56 1.05
C MET A 212 1.40 -26.54 2.18
N GLU A 213 2.63 -26.54 2.68
CA GLU A 213 3.08 -27.37 3.81
C GLU A 213 2.64 -26.82 5.17
N LEU A 214 2.29 -25.53 5.24
CA LEU A 214 1.73 -24.94 6.45
C LEU A 214 0.39 -25.58 6.81
N SER A 215 0.10 -25.65 8.11
CA SER A 215 -1.21 -26.10 8.55
C SER A 215 -2.29 -25.09 8.10
N LYS A 216 -3.53 -25.56 7.94
CA LYS A 216 -4.66 -24.66 7.61
C LYS A 216 -4.83 -23.55 8.66
N ILE A 217 -4.50 -23.86 9.92
CA ILE A 217 -4.54 -22.90 11.02
C ILE A 217 -3.51 -21.81 10.74
N ASP A 218 -2.23 -22.15 10.55
CA ASP A 218 -1.15 -21.18 10.30
C ASP A 218 -1.41 -20.31 9.05
N GLN A 219 -1.97 -20.93 8.00
CA GLN A 219 -2.36 -20.26 6.76
C GLN A 219 -3.39 -19.14 6.99
N THR A 220 -4.38 -19.38 7.87
CA THR A 220 -5.39 -18.38 8.22
C THR A 220 -4.97 -17.48 9.38
N GLU A 221 -4.10 -17.96 10.27
CA GLU A 221 -3.67 -17.27 11.49
C GLU A 221 -2.93 -15.98 11.17
N LEU A 222 -2.22 -15.90 10.03
CA LEU A 222 -1.59 -14.64 9.61
C LEU A 222 -2.63 -13.54 9.41
N LEU A 223 -3.73 -13.85 8.72
CA LEU A 223 -4.80 -12.89 8.45
C LEU A 223 -5.64 -12.62 9.71
N ASP A 224 -5.88 -13.65 10.52
CA ASP A 224 -6.57 -13.50 11.82
C ASP A 224 -5.69 -12.76 12.84
N GLY A 225 -4.37 -12.85 12.74
CA GLY A 225 -3.41 -12.07 13.52
C GLY A 225 -3.43 -10.58 13.16
N LEU A 226 -3.75 -10.24 11.91
CA LEU A 226 -3.98 -8.86 11.47
C LEU A 226 -5.30 -8.30 11.99
N SER A 227 -6.36 -9.11 12.05
CA SER A 227 -7.66 -8.67 12.58
C SER A 227 -7.65 -8.51 14.11
N THR A 228 -6.92 -9.40 14.81
CA THR A 228 -6.80 -9.41 16.28
C THR A 228 -5.64 -8.56 16.82
N HIS A 229 -4.89 -7.88 15.95
CA HIS A 229 -3.73 -7.04 16.29
C HIS A 229 -2.64 -7.77 17.10
N LYS A 230 -2.45 -9.08 16.83
CA LYS A 230 -1.37 -9.89 17.43
C LYS A 230 -0.12 -9.90 16.54
N MET A 231 0.85 -9.06 16.91
CA MET A 231 2.12 -8.94 16.18
C MET A 231 2.97 -10.22 16.18
N SER A 232 2.97 -10.98 17.28
CA SER A 232 3.76 -12.21 17.42
C SER A 232 3.37 -13.27 16.39
N THR A 233 2.07 -13.49 16.22
CA THR A 233 1.51 -14.39 15.19
C THR A 233 1.90 -13.94 13.79
N PHE A 234 1.79 -12.63 13.51
CA PHE A 234 2.13 -12.07 12.21
C PHE A 234 3.60 -12.31 11.84
N ILE A 235 4.53 -12.06 12.76
CA ILE A 235 5.97 -12.26 12.53
C ILE A 235 6.30 -13.75 12.38
N LEU A 236 5.72 -14.60 13.23
CA LEU A 236 5.96 -16.05 13.21
C LEU A 236 5.63 -16.64 11.84
N VAL A 237 4.45 -16.33 11.29
CA VAL A 237 4.06 -16.89 9.99
C VAL A 237 4.92 -16.32 8.86
N ARG A 238 5.31 -15.03 8.91
CA ARG A 238 6.27 -14.49 7.93
C ARG A 238 7.64 -15.17 7.98
N HIS A 239 8.11 -15.57 9.17
CA HIS A 239 9.31 -16.38 9.32
C HIS A 239 9.15 -17.76 8.67
N LEU A 240 8.01 -18.43 8.88
CA LEU A 240 7.73 -19.75 8.30
C LEU A 240 7.67 -19.72 6.76
N LEU A 241 7.18 -18.62 6.19
CA LEU A 241 7.12 -18.41 4.74
C LEU A 241 8.49 -18.14 4.09
N GLY A 242 9.56 -18.05 4.88
CA GLY A 242 10.90 -17.84 4.36
C GLY A 242 11.17 -16.42 3.86
N LEU A 243 10.32 -15.45 4.23
CA LEU A 243 10.52 -14.03 3.88
C LEU A 243 11.77 -13.41 4.51
N TYR A 244 12.40 -14.12 5.46
CA TYR A 244 13.65 -13.76 6.13
C TYR A 244 14.76 -14.81 5.89
N ALA A 245 14.60 -15.66 4.87
CA ALA A 245 15.57 -16.72 4.59
C ALA A 245 16.95 -16.15 4.17
N SER A 246 16.97 -14.96 3.57
CA SER A 246 18.15 -14.12 3.45
C SER A 246 18.57 -13.65 4.85
N LYS A 247 19.37 -14.46 5.55
CA LYS A 247 20.17 -14.03 6.71
C LYS A 247 21.30 -13.07 6.28
N PHE A 248 20.97 -12.13 5.40
CA PHE A 248 21.91 -11.24 4.79
C PHE A 248 22.05 -10.01 5.68
N ASP A 249 23.26 -9.78 6.19
CA ASP A 249 23.54 -8.63 7.03
C ASP A 249 23.68 -7.38 6.14
N TRP A 250 22.56 -6.68 5.94
CA TRP A 250 22.51 -5.42 5.19
C TRP A 250 23.38 -4.31 5.81
N SER A 251 23.82 -4.46 7.06
CA SER A 251 24.76 -3.49 7.67
C SER A 251 26.17 -3.55 7.07
N ALA A 252 26.50 -4.60 6.31
CA ALA A 252 27.77 -4.72 5.60
C ALA A 252 27.82 -3.88 4.30
N ILE A 253 26.69 -3.33 3.87
CA ILE A 253 26.56 -2.55 2.64
C ILE A 253 26.63 -1.06 3.01
N GLU A 254 27.83 -0.48 2.96
CA GLU A 254 28.05 0.95 3.20
C GLU A 254 27.62 1.79 1.99
N SER A 255 26.46 2.45 2.06
CA SER A 255 25.99 3.52 1.16
C SER A 255 25.85 3.25 -0.35
N SER A 256 26.45 2.18 -0.88
CA SER A 256 26.34 1.70 -2.28
C SER A 256 25.78 0.28 -2.28
N PRO A 257 24.99 -0.15 -3.28
CA PRO A 257 24.36 -1.48 -3.33
C PRO A 257 25.35 -2.65 -3.55
N THR A 258 26.63 -2.43 -3.26
CA THR A 258 27.73 -3.35 -3.50
C THR A 258 28.16 -4.05 -2.22
N LEU A 259 28.30 -5.37 -2.31
CA LEU A 259 28.81 -6.24 -1.27
C LEU A 259 30.15 -6.81 -1.71
N LYS A 260 31.18 -6.62 -0.90
CA LYS A 260 32.46 -7.33 -1.04
C LYS A 260 32.38 -8.62 -0.25
N SER A 261 32.27 -9.76 -0.92
CA SER A 261 32.21 -11.08 -0.27
C SER A 261 32.85 -12.13 -1.17
N ASP A 262 33.51 -13.12 -0.55
CA ASP A 262 34.10 -14.24 -1.28
C ASP A 262 33.06 -15.25 -1.78
N LYS A 263 31.84 -15.22 -1.22
CA LYS A 263 30.73 -16.14 -1.56
C LYS A 263 29.40 -15.41 -1.72
N ILE A 264 28.60 -15.87 -2.68
CA ILE A 264 27.19 -15.45 -2.83
C ILE A 264 26.42 -15.85 -1.56
N PRO A 265 25.59 -14.98 -0.99
CA PRO A 265 24.73 -15.32 0.14
C PRO A 265 23.86 -16.54 -0.16
N LEU A 266 23.87 -17.52 0.76
CA LEU A 266 23.02 -18.71 0.65
C LEU A 266 21.56 -18.34 0.94
N GLY A 267 20.62 -18.91 0.19
CA GLY A 267 19.18 -18.73 0.43
C GLY A 267 18.56 -17.50 -0.22
N LEU A 268 19.20 -16.91 -1.24
CA LEU A 268 18.60 -15.82 -2.02
C LEU A 268 17.31 -16.28 -2.74
N PRO A 269 16.26 -15.45 -2.78
CA PRO A 269 15.08 -15.75 -3.58
C PRO A 269 15.41 -15.75 -5.07
N LYS A 270 14.67 -16.54 -5.84
CA LYS A 270 14.76 -16.61 -7.31
C LYS A 270 14.41 -15.27 -7.95
N ALA A 271 13.32 -14.66 -7.49
CA ALA A 271 12.85 -13.36 -7.92
C ALA A 271 12.09 -12.66 -6.78
N ILE A 272 11.96 -11.34 -6.86
CA ILE A 272 11.17 -10.56 -5.92
C ILE A 272 9.80 -10.28 -6.55
N PRO A 273 8.69 -10.63 -5.86
CA PRO A 273 7.35 -10.37 -6.34
C PRO A 273 6.98 -8.91 -6.10
N VAL A 274 6.79 -8.17 -7.18
CA VAL A 274 6.45 -6.75 -7.14
C VAL A 274 5.16 -6.50 -7.93
N LYS A 275 4.26 -5.69 -7.36
CA LYS A 275 3.09 -5.13 -8.03
C LYS A 275 3.32 -3.63 -8.18
N LEU A 276 3.45 -3.17 -9.41
CA LEU A 276 3.71 -1.76 -9.74
C LEU A 276 2.42 -1.08 -10.16
N TYR A 277 1.97 -0.10 -9.38
CA TYR A 277 0.75 0.67 -9.59
C TYR A 277 1.07 2.03 -10.22
N PHE A 278 0.17 2.52 -11.09
CA PHE A 278 0.34 3.80 -11.77
C PHE A 278 -0.80 4.76 -11.46
N ASN A 279 -0.49 6.00 -11.10
CA ASN A 279 -1.49 7.05 -10.93
C ASN A 279 -1.49 8.07 -12.08
N GLY A 280 -1.88 7.60 -13.27
CA GLY A 280 -2.14 8.43 -14.46
C GLY A 280 -3.49 8.09 -15.08
N SER A 281 -4.14 9.06 -15.74
CA SER A 281 -5.46 8.89 -16.39
C SER A 281 -5.50 7.84 -17.50
N ASP A 282 -4.33 7.44 -17.99
CA ASP A 282 -4.15 6.49 -19.08
C ASP A 282 -3.63 5.15 -18.53
N SER A 283 -4.32 4.60 -17.51
CA SER A 283 -3.92 3.32 -16.92
C SER A 283 -4.00 2.18 -17.95
N PHE A 284 -2.95 1.36 -18.00
CA PHE A 284 -2.77 0.25 -18.95
C PHE A 284 -3.76 -0.91 -18.77
N SER A 285 -4.40 -1.03 -17.60
CA SER A 285 -5.37 -2.08 -17.27
C SER A 285 -6.45 -1.54 -16.33
N GLU A 286 -7.62 -2.20 -16.27
CA GLU A 286 -8.70 -1.92 -15.30
C GLU A 286 -8.19 -2.00 -13.84
N ASP A 287 -7.12 -2.76 -13.63
CA ASP A 287 -6.50 -2.96 -12.33
C ASP A 287 -5.41 -1.96 -11.97
N ARG A 288 -4.97 -1.11 -12.92
CA ARG A 288 -3.94 -0.07 -12.73
C ARG A 288 -2.59 -0.56 -12.21
N TYR A 289 -2.30 -1.87 -12.29
CA TYR A 289 -1.01 -2.44 -11.90
C TYR A 289 -0.46 -3.48 -12.87
N VAL A 290 0.86 -3.67 -12.80
CA VAL A 290 1.60 -4.74 -13.49
C VAL A 290 2.32 -5.58 -12.43
N VAL A 291 2.17 -6.91 -12.51
CA VAL A 291 2.97 -7.84 -11.71
C VAL A 291 4.28 -8.08 -12.44
N PHE A 292 5.41 -7.92 -11.75
CA PHE A 292 6.71 -8.27 -12.31
C PHE A 292 7.57 -9.04 -11.32
N GLN A 293 8.38 -9.95 -11.88
CA GLN A 293 9.31 -10.79 -11.15
C GLN A 293 10.69 -10.16 -11.24
N ALA A 294 11.05 -9.38 -10.23
CA ALA A 294 12.30 -8.64 -10.30
C ALA A 294 13.50 -9.57 -10.04
N PRO A 295 14.55 -9.53 -10.88
CA PRO A 295 15.73 -10.35 -10.68
C PRO A 295 16.49 -9.90 -9.42
N VAL A 296 16.99 -10.88 -8.66
CA VAL A 296 17.79 -10.67 -7.43
C VAL A 296 19.29 -10.67 -7.75
N SER A 297 19.65 -10.88 -9.02
CA SER A 297 20.99 -11.20 -9.48
C SER A 297 22.06 -10.26 -8.90
N PRO A 298 22.98 -10.78 -8.06
CA PRO A 298 24.16 -10.05 -7.68
C PRO A 298 25.08 -9.95 -8.91
N ILE A 299 25.17 -8.77 -9.54
CA ILE A 299 26.05 -8.54 -10.69
C ILE A 299 27.49 -8.52 -10.17
N GLN A 300 28.34 -9.42 -10.65
CA GLN A 300 29.75 -9.42 -10.32
C GLN A 300 30.42 -8.24 -11.04
N ASN A 301 30.82 -7.20 -10.30
CA ASN A 301 31.42 -5.99 -10.88
C ASN A 301 32.89 -6.20 -11.32
N THR A 302 33.60 -7.15 -10.70
CA THR A 302 35.04 -7.36 -10.95
C THR A 302 35.33 -8.84 -11.22
N ILE A 303 35.89 -9.14 -12.38
CA ILE A 303 36.51 -10.44 -12.66
C ILE A 303 37.74 -10.53 -11.75
N PRO A 304 37.91 -11.58 -10.93
CA PRO A 304 39.10 -11.72 -10.10
C PRO A 304 40.34 -11.78 -11.01
N ILE A 305 41.25 -10.81 -10.86
CA ILE A 305 42.55 -10.87 -11.51
C ILE A 305 43.35 -11.91 -10.74
N ASN A 306 43.52 -13.10 -11.33
CA ASN A 306 44.35 -14.16 -10.77
C ASN A 306 45.83 -13.75 -10.87
N ASN A 307 46.31 -12.95 -9.91
CA ASN A 307 47.74 -12.79 -9.72
C ASN A 307 48.29 -14.09 -9.12
N ILE A 308 49.18 -14.75 -9.86
CA ILE A 308 49.75 -16.09 -9.55
C ILE A 308 50.42 -16.16 -8.15
N PHE A 309 50.65 -15.01 -7.49
CA PHE A 309 51.25 -14.91 -6.16
C PHE A 309 50.59 -13.85 -5.23
N GLY A 310 49.33 -13.46 -5.45
CA GLY A 310 48.62 -12.48 -4.61
C GLY A 310 47.43 -13.09 -3.85
N GLU A 311 47.11 -12.55 -2.66
CA GLU A 311 45.87 -12.88 -1.94
C GLU A 311 44.65 -12.71 -2.87
N PRO A 312 43.66 -13.63 -2.86
CA PRO A 312 42.48 -13.52 -3.69
C PRO A 312 41.71 -12.23 -3.33
N GLN A 313 41.53 -11.35 -4.32
CA GLN A 313 40.72 -10.15 -4.15
C GLN A 313 39.24 -10.55 -4.04
N PRO A 314 38.49 -10.02 -3.05
CA PRO A 314 37.08 -10.36 -2.86
C PRO A 314 36.25 -9.93 -4.07
N SER A 315 35.33 -10.79 -4.50
CA SER A 315 34.39 -10.44 -5.58
C SER A 315 33.39 -9.40 -5.09
N GLU A 316 33.19 -8.34 -5.86
CA GLU A 316 32.17 -7.35 -5.58
C GLU A 316 30.85 -7.72 -6.27
N TYR A 317 29.80 -7.89 -5.48
CA TYR A 317 28.44 -8.21 -5.91
C TYR A 317 27.55 -6.98 -5.79
N ARG A 318 26.93 -6.53 -6.88
CA ARG A 318 25.92 -5.46 -6.86
C ARG A 318 24.52 -6.05 -6.86
N PHE A 319 23.71 -5.71 -5.85
CA PHE A 319 22.29 -6.06 -5.85
C PHE A 319 21.49 -5.16 -6.79
N THR A 320 20.45 -5.73 -7.41
CA THR A 320 19.47 -4.98 -8.19
C THR A 320 18.84 -3.88 -7.34
N THR A 321 18.95 -2.63 -7.80
CA THR A 321 18.31 -1.49 -7.15
C THR A 321 16.86 -1.36 -7.62
N LEU A 322 16.07 -0.59 -6.87
CA LEU A 322 14.72 -0.19 -7.28
C LEU A 322 14.72 0.46 -8.68
N PHE A 323 15.73 1.29 -8.97
CA PHE A 323 15.92 1.90 -10.28
C PHE A 323 16.09 0.87 -11.38
N ASP A 324 17.07 -0.03 -11.23
CA ASP A 324 17.41 -1.04 -12.24
C ASP A 324 16.21 -1.95 -12.54
N ALA A 325 15.46 -2.33 -11.49
CA ALA A 325 14.29 -3.19 -11.62
C ALA A 325 13.15 -2.53 -12.41
N ILE A 326 12.83 -1.27 -12.10
CA ILE A 326 11.78 -0.53 -12.81
C ILE A 326 12.24 -0.18 -14.23
N ASP A 327 13.50 0.22 -14.43
CA ASP A 327 14.02 0.56 -15.75
C ASP A 327 13.99 -0.65 -16.71
N SER A 328 14.40 -1.83 -16.23
CA SER A 328 14.27 -3.09 -17.00
C SER A 328 12.80 -3.34 -17.40
N LEU A 329 11.86 -3.16 -16.47
CA LEU A 329 10.44 -3.37 -16.73
C LEU A 329 9.88 -2.40 -17.78
N ILE A 330 10.31 -1.14 -17.74
CA ILE A 330 9.89 -0.11 -18.70
C ILE A 330 10.42 -0.46 -20.09
N ASN A 331 11.67 -0.90 -20.19
CA ASN A 331 12.30 -1.26 -21.45
C ASN A 331 11.71 -2.54 -22.07
N GLU A 332 11.25 -3.49 -21.25
CA GLU A 332 10.57 -4.71 -21.71
C GLU A 332 9.13 -4.46 -22.18
N ASN A 333 8.46 -3.45 -21.63
CA ASN A 333 7.05 -3.18 -21.91
C ASN A 333 6.85 -1.88 -22.69
N ASN A 334 6.77 -1.99 -24.03
CA ASN A 334 6.51 -0.85 -24.93
C ASN A 334 5.31 0.03 -24.50
N SER A 335 4.26 -0.59 -23.96
CA SER A 335 3.09 0.14 -23.46
C SER A 335 3.38 0.95 -22.20
N LEU A 336 4.18 0.44 -21.27
CA LEU A 336 4.62 1.17 -20.07
C LEU A 336 5.58 2.30 -20.45
N HIS A 337 6.51 2.03 -21.36
CA HIS A 337 7.38 3.05 -21.94
C HIS A 337 6.56 4.22 -22.51
N ASN A 338 5.49 3.90 -23.26
CA ASN A 338 4.59 4.92 -23.78
C ASN A 338 3.84 5.68 -22.68
N VAL A 339 3.36 5.03 -21.61
CA VAL A 339 2.67 5.71 -20.50
C VAL A 339 3.61 6.66 -19.75
N ILE A 340 4.85 6.23 -19.51
CA ILE A 340 5.84 6.98 -18.73
C ILE A 340 6.42 8.14 -19.53
N TYR A 341 6.65 7.96 -20.83
CA TYR A 341 7.31 8.93 -21.70
C TYR A 341 6.39 9.67 -22.67
N LYS A 342 5.06 9.42 -22.66
CA LYS A 342 4.05 9.99 -23.59
C LYS A 342 4.07 11.50 -23.76
N ASN A 343 4.64 12.24 -22.80
CA ASN A 343 4.61 13.71 -22.74
C ASN A 343 6.00 14.36 -22.74
N ILE A 344 7.07 13.62 -23.06
CA ILE A 344 8.37 14.26 -23.26
C ILE A 344 8.36 14.89 -24.65
N THR A 345 7.99 16.18 -24.70
CA THR A 345 8.32 17.03 -25.85
C THR A 345 9.83 16.96 -26.01
N GLN A 346 10.32 16.30 -27.06
CA GLN A 346 11.73 16.39 -27.40
C GLN A 346 12.08 17.89 -27.51
N PRO A 347 13.16 18.37 -26.88
CA PRO A 347 13.62 19.72 -27.16
C PRO A 347 14.01 19.77 -28.64
N SER A 348 13.15 20.38 -29.45
CA SER A 348 13.46 20.73 -30.82
C SER A 348 14.62 21.72 -30.80
N THR A 349 15.63 21.44 -31.63
CA THR A 349 16.78 22.27 -32.05
C THR A 349 18.12 21.92 -31.41
N LEU A 350 18.96 21.19 -32.16
CA LEU A 350 20.29 21.68 -32.58
C LEU A 350 20.68 20.97 -33.91
N PRO A 351 21.51 21.62 -34.75
CA PRO A 351 21.54 21.42 -36.18
C PRO A 351 22.40 20.23 -36.61
N ASN A 352 22.05 19.69 -37.79
CA ASN A 352 22.76 18.70 -38.58
C ASN A 352 24.27 18.60 -38.31
N SER A 353 24.71 17.43 -37.85
CA SER A 353 26.03 16.91 -38.17
C SER A 353 25.91 15.46 -38.63
N ASN A 354 26.17 15.26 -39.91
CA ASN A 354 26.30 13.96 -40.56
C ASN A 354 27.44 13.15 -39.92
N SER A 355 27.14 11.96 -39.43
CA SER A 355 28.11 10.85 -39.41
C SER A 355 27.38 9.52 -39.28
N GLN A 356 27.54 8.67 -40.29
CA GLN A 356 27.00 7.33 -40.36
C GLN A 356 27.62 6.39 -39.30
N GLY A 357 26.80 5.48 -38.77
CA GLY A 357 27.23 4.18 -38.27
C GLY A 357 27.40 4.05 -36.75
N SER A 358 26.31 3.79 -36.02
CA SER A 358 26.27 3.02 -34.76
C SER A 358 24.82 2.62 -34.45
N PRO A 359 24.50 1.33 -34.23
CA PRO A 359 23.17 0.94 -33.79
C PRO A 359 23.03 1.17 -32.27
N MET A 360 21.93 1.82 -31.88
CA MET A 360 21.36 1.88 -30.52
C MET A 360 22.11 2.73 -29.47
N ALA A 361 22.13 4.05 -29.66
CA ALA A 361 22.15 4.99 -28.54
C ALA A 361 20.69 5.37 -28.20
N HIS A 362 20.02 4.56 -27.39
CA HIS A 362 18.77 5.01 -26.74
C HIS A 362 19.16 6.10 -25.73
N ASN A 363 18.70 7.34 -25.98
CA ASN A 363 18.76 8.41 -24.99
C ASN A 363 18.13 7.91 -23.68
N SER A 364 18.95 7.63 -22.67
CA SER A 364 18.51 7.13 -21.36
C SER A 364 17.83 8.25 -20.57
N SER A 365 16.59 8.58 -20.92
CA SER A 365 15.76 9.42 -20.07
C SER A 365 15.54 8.69 -18.74
N ASN A 366 16.03 9.26 -17.63
CA ASN A 366 15.86 8.65 -16.32
C ASN A 366 14.41 8.89 -15.83
N TRP A 367 13.60 7.83 -15.74
CA TRP A 367 12.18 7.89 -15.36
C TRP A 367 11.97 8.58 -13.99
N THR A 368 12.96 8.51 -13.09
CA THR A 368 12.92 9.16 -11.77
C THR A 368 12.85 10.68 -11.83
N THR A 369 13.10 11.29 -13.00
CA THR A 369 12.94 12.74 -13.21
C THR A 369 11.48 13.16 -13.17
N PHE A 370 10.57 12.28 -13.62
CA PHE A 370 9.15 12.61 -13.81
C PHE A 370 8.23 11.87 -12.84
N TRP A 371 8.73 10.84 -12.16
CA TRP A 371 7.93 9.97 -11.31
C TRP A 371 8.56 9.82 -9.93
N ASP A 372 7.71 9.89 -8.91
CA ASP A 372 8.00 9.54 -7.53
C ASP A 372 7.51 8.11 -7.24
N CYS A 373 8.24 7.43 -6.37
CA CYS A 373 7.98 6.05 -6.00
C CYS A 373 7.62 5.97 -4.51
N THR A 374 6.42 5.48 -4.21
CA THR A 374 5.91 5.37 -2.84
C THR A 374 5.63 3.90 -2.50
N LEU A 375 5.99 3.49 -1.29
CA LEU A 375 5.70 2.16 -0.70
C LEU A 375 5.40 2.35 0.78
N GLN A 376 4.36 1.73 1.34
CA GLN A 376 4.02 1.84 2.77
C GLN A 376 3.90 3.31 3.27
N GLY A 377 3.51 4.22 2.39
CA GLY A 377 3.41 5.65 2.69
C GLY A 377 4.73 6.39 2.79
N ILE A 378 5.87 5.78 2.45
CA ILE A 378 7.19 6.42 2.38
C ILE A 378 7.64 6.59 0.92
N ASP A 379 8.33 7.70 0.65
CA ASP A 379 8.91 7.94 -0.67
C ASP A 379 10.30 7.27 -0.72
N LEU A 380 10.50 6.42 -1.72
CA LEU A 380 11.68 5.57 -1.82
C LEU A 380 12.79 6.24 -2.61
N SER A 381 14.03 6.06 -2.14
CA SER A 381 15.20 6.39 -2.95
C SER A 381 15.41 5.32 -4.04
N PRO A 382 15.71 5.73 -5.29
CA PRO A 382 15.88 4.79 -6.41
C PRO A 382 17.05 3.83 -6.23
N ASN A 383 18.03 4.15 -5.37
CA ASN A 383 19.24 3.36 -5.15
C ASN A 383 19.06 2.26 -4.09
N ILE A 384 17.89 2.15 -3.44
CA ILE A 384 17.67 1.15 -2.40
C ILE A 384 17.69 -0.26 -3.03
N PRO A 385 18.43 -1.23 -2.44
CA PRO A 385 18.40 -2.61 -2.88
C PRO A 385 16.98 -3.20 -2.79
N LEU A 386 16.50 -3.78 -3.89
CA LEU A 386 15.14 -4.30 -3.94
C LEU A 386 14.93 -5.49 -2.99
N LEU A 387 15.97 -6.29 -2.76
CA LEU A 387 15.92 -7.40 -1.81
C LEU A 387 15.71 -6.90 -0.38
N TRP A 388 16.34 -5.79 0.01
CA TRP A 388 16.10 -5.18 1.32
C TRP A 388 14.65 -4.71 1.45
N LEU A 389 14.10 -4.09 0.40
CA LEU A 389 12.68 -3.71 0.37
C LEU A 389 11.78 -4.94 0.54
N SER A 390 12.07 -6.03 -0.18
CA SER A 390 11.30 -7.28 -0.10
C SER A 390 11.26 -7.84 1.31
N ASP A 391 12.40 -7.92 1.98
CA ASP A 391 12.50 -8.54 3.30
C ASP A 391 11.79 -7.68 4.37
N ASN A 392 11.89 -6.36 4.26
CA ASN A 392 11.45 -5.44 5.31
C ASN A 392 10.06 -4.83 5.06
N LEU A 393 9.74 -4.43 3.83
CA LEU A 393 8.57 -3.59 3.50
C LEU A 393 7.46 -4.32 2.71
N SER A 394 7.60 -5.64 2.49
CA SER A 394 6.52 -6.43 1.88
C SER A 394 5.25 -6.42 2.73
N TYR A 395 4.10 -6.27 2.07
CA TYR A 395 2.79 -6.38 2.69
C TYR A 395 2.53 -7.81 3.19
N PRO A 396 1.44 -8.06 3.94
CA PRO A 396 1.13 -9.39 4.46
C PRO A 396 1.00 -10.47 3.39
N ASP A 397 0.48 -10.12 2.20
CA ASP A 397 0.38 -11.02 1.04
C ASP A 397 1.75 -11.34 0.40
N SER A 398 2.81 -10.78 1.00
CA SER A 398 4.20 -10.93 0.63
C SER A 398 4.56 -10.27 -0.70
N PHE A 399 3.73 -9.39 -1.26
CA PHE A 399 4.10 -8.56 -2.41
C PHE A 399 4.70 -7.22 -1.96
N LEU A 400 5.60 -6.69 -2.79
CA LEU A 400 5.93 -5.27 -2.77
C LEU A 400 4.95 -4.50 -3.63
N HIS A 401 4.05 -3.74 -3.00
CA HIS A 401 3.12 -2.87 -3.70
C HIS A 401 3.71 -1.48 -3.86
N ILE A 402 4.27 -1.21 -5.03
CA ILE A 402 4.98 0.03 -5.33
C ILE A 402 4.08 0.94 -6.14
N VAL A 403 3.86 2.17 -5.69
CA VAL A 403 3.02 3.16 -6.37
C VAL A 403 3.90 4.20 -7.06
N LEU A 404 3.76 4.32 -8.38
CA LEU A 404 4.37 5.38 -9.17
C LEU A 404 3.38 6.53 -9.36
N SER A 405 3.82 7.71 -8.92
CA SER A 405 3.06 8.95 -9.04
C SER A 405 3.83 9.97 -9.85
N LYS A 406 3.16 10.74 -10.70
CA LYS A 406 3.82 11.77 -11.49
C LYS A 406 4.22 12.93 -10.57
N LYS A 407 5.50 13.34 -10.65
CA LYS A 407 6.01 14.54 -9.97
C LYS A 407 5.18 15.76 -10.38
N LYS A 408 4.85 16.59 -9.38
CA LYS A 408 4.01 17.79 -9.55
C LYS A 408 4.78 18.94 -10.16
#